data_AF-A0A0M5IKU7-F1
#
_entry.id   AF-A0A0M5IKU7-F1
#
_cell.length_a   1.000
_cell.length_b   1.000
_cell.length_c   1.000
_cell.angle_alpha   90.00
_cell.angle_beta   90.00
_cell.angle_gamma   90.00
#
_symmetry.space_group_name_H-M   'P 1'
#
loop_
_entity.id
_entity.type
_entity.pdbx_description
1 polymer ?
#
loop_
_entity_poly.entity_id
_entity_poly.type
_entity_poly.pdbx_seq_one_letter_code
_entity_poly.pdbx_strand_id
1 'polypeptide(L)'
;MKEPKPTPLREAWVIFFLLGVVMLNFPFIEIFNKTTTILGIPTLVLYLFLGWPLSIGVIYLFSHRLENTSAPEGSEDDGRKDRQ
;
A
#
# COMPACT_ATOMS: atom_id res chain seq x y z
N MET A 1 -11.93 16.01 -22.94
CA MET A 1 -11.18 16.42 -21.73
C MET A 1 -10.50 15.15 -21.22
N LYS A 2 -9.17 15.06 -21.23
CA LYS A 2 -8.47 13.79 -20.91
C LYS A 2 -8.56 13.55 -19.40
N GLU A 3 -9.31 12.53 -19.01
CA GLU A 3 -9.37 12.02 -17.63
C GLU A 3 -7.93 11.71 -17.15
N PRO A 4 -7.45 12.31 -16.04
CA PRO A 4 -6.12 12.05 -15.53
C PRO A 4 -6.09 10.63 -14.95
N LYS A 5 -5.46 9.71 -15.67
CA LYS A 5 -5.19 8.34 -15.21
C LYS A 5 -4.49 8.43 -13.84
N PRO A 6 -5.04 7.85 -12.76
CA PRO A 6 -4.41 7.90 -11.46
C PRO A 6 -3.04 7.26 -11.57
N THR A 7 -2.00 8.05 -11.33
CA THR A 7 -0.63 7.57 -11.35
C THR A 7 -0.42 6.70 -10.12
N PRO A 8 -0.08 5.42 -10.25
CA PRO A 8 0.09 4.49 -9.11
C PRO A 8 1.15 4.97 -8.11
N LEU A 9 2.06 5.85 -8.56
CA LEU A 9 3.03 6.54 -7.73
C LEU A 9 2.39 7.38 -6.60
N ARG A 10 1.27 8.05 -6.86
CA ARG A 10 0.60 8.88 -5.83
C ARG A 10 0.00 8.01 -4.73
N GLU A 11 -0.62 6.90 -5.09
CA GLU A 11 -1.20 5.96 -4.11
C GLU A 11 -0.11 5.27 -3.29
N ALA A 12 0.98 4.82 -3.94
CA ALA A 12 2.12 4.24 -3.23
C ALA A 12 2.70 5.21 -2.18
N TRP A 13 2.82 6.50 -2.52
CA TRP A 13 3.28 7.53 -1.58
C TRP A 13 2.33 7.74 -0.39
N VAL A 14 1.01 7.76 -0.63
CA VAL A 14 0.02 7.90 0.44
C VAL A 14 0.03 6.69 1.36
N ILE A 15 0.13 5.48 0.81
CA ILE A 15 0.23 4.25 1.60
C ILE A 15 1.53 4.27 2.41
N PHE A 16 2.67 4.61 1.79
CA PHE A 16 3.96 4.70 2.49
C PHE A 16 3.92 5.71 3.64
N PHE A 17 3.26 6.86 3.43
CA PHE A 17 3.08 7.88 4.45
C PHE A 17 2.20 7.39 5.60
N LEU A 18 1.01 6.85 5.30
CA LEU A 18 0.09 6.34 6.31
C LEU A 18 0.73 5.22 7.14
N LEU A 19 1.44 4.32 6.46
CA LEU A 19 2.18 3.22 7.04
C LEU A 19 3.32 3.69 7.94
N GLY A 20 4.10 4.68 7.51
CA GLY A 20 5.11 5.34 8.35
C GLY A 20 4.50 6.01 9.58
N VAL A 21 3.35 6.68 9.44
CA VAL A 21 2.61 7.30 10.57
C VAL A 21 2.11 6.26 11.56
N VAL A 22 1.56 5.13 11.07
CA VAL A 22 1.15 4.01 11.93
C VAL A 22 2.36 3.40 12.63
N MET A 23 3.47 3.25 11.90
CA MET A 23 4.70 2.65 12.41
C MET A 23 5.42 3.53 13.44
N LEU A 24 5.32 4.85 13.30
CA LEU A 24 5.85 5.86 14.23
C LEU A 24 4.84 6.30 15.29
N ASN A 25 3.66 5.68 15.34
CA ASN A 25 2.61 6.09 16.26
C ASN A 25 3.05 5.84 17.72
N PHE A 26 2.93 6.86 18.57
CA PHE A 26 3.37 6.85 19.97
C PHE A 26 2.98 5.60 20.77
N PRO A 27 1.72 5.11 20.77
CA PRO A 27 1.35 3.89 21.49
C PRO A 27 2.05 2.63 21.00
N PHE A 28 2.32 2.50 19.70
CA PHE A 28 3.08 1.36 19.18
C PHE A 28 4.52 1.41 19.67
N ILE A 29 5.15 2.58 19.55
CA ILE A 29 6.51 2.77 20.04
C ILE A 29 6.57 2.52 21.55
N GLU A 30 5.62 3.02 22.33
CA GLU A 30 5.60 2.86 23.79
C GLU A 30 5.37 1.41 24.24
N ILE A 31 4.52 0.65 23.54
CA ILE A 31 4.30 -0.78 23.81
C ILE A 31 5.59 -1.59 23.54
N PHE A 32 6.31 -1.28 22.45
CA PHE A 32 7.56 -1.95 22.06
C PHE A 32 8.80 -1.39 22.77
N ASN A 33 8.73 -0.18 23.32
CA ASN A 33 9.77 0.47 24.10
C ASN A 33 9.69 0.12 25.59
N LYS A 34 8.97 -0.94 25.97
CA LYS A 34 9.21 -1.58 27.27
C LYS A 34 10.67 -2.05 27.29
N THR A 35 11.31 -1.92 28.46
CA THR A 35 12.71 -2.29 28.78
C THR A 35 13.04 -3.78 28.60
N THR A 36 12.19 -4.52 27.89
CA THR A 36 12.38 -5.89 27.49
C THR A 36 13.37 -5.91 26.33
N THR A 37 14.64 -6.11 26.64
CA THR A 37 15.65 -6.46 25.64
C THR A 37 15.58 -7.96 25.37
N ILE A 38 15.20 -8.36 24.15
CA ILE A 38 15.33 -9.74 23.72
C ILE A 38 16.78 -9.93 23.26
N LEU A 39 17.54 -10.79 23.94
CA LEU A 39 18.96 -11.06 23.61
C LEU A 39 19.88 -9.83 23.63
N GLY A 40 19.51 -8.77 24.37
CA GLY A 40 20.26 -7.50 24.41
C GLY A 40 19.91 -6.51 23.29
N ILE A 41 19.00 -6.87 22.38
CA ILE A 41 18.54 -6.01 21.30
C ILE A 41 17.22 -5.34 21.72
N PRO A 42 17.09 -4.01 21.57
CA PRO A 42 15.82 -3.32 21.81
C PRO A 42 14.73 -3.86 20.89
N THR A 43 13.55 -4.16 21.45
CA THR A 43 12.40 -4.67 20.66
C THR A 43 11.99 -3.72 19.54
N LEU A 44 12.29 -2.42 19.69
CA LEU A 44 12.14 -1.41 18.64
C LEU A 44 12.88 -1.78 17.34
N VAL A 45 14.09 -2.35 17.42
CA VAL A 45 14.87 -2.75 16.24
C VAL A 45 14.20 -3.93 15.55
N LEU A 46 13.74 -4.93 16.31
CA LEU A 46 12.98 -6.07 15.79
C LEU A 46 11.69 -5.61 15.10
N TYR A 47 11.00 -4.66 15.72
CA TYR A 47 9.80 -4.04 15.17
C TYR A 47 10.10 -3.34 13.83
N LEU A 48 11.19 -2.58 13.74
CA LEU A 48 11.60 -1.96 12.48
C LEU A 48 11.93 -3.02 11.43
N PHE A 49 12.67 -4.06 11.82
CA PHE A 49 13.12 -5.13 10.93
C PHE A 49 11.98 -5.98 10.37
N LEU A 50 10.91 -6.20 11.14
CA LEU A 50 9.70 -6.89 10.70
C LEU A 50 8.70 -5.93 10.02
N GLY A 51 8.59 -4.71 10.53
CA GLY A 51 7.69 -3.69 10.01
C GLY A 51 8.05 -3.24 8.60
N TRP A 52 9.34 -3.23 8.25
CA TRP A 52 9.83 -2.85 6.92
C TRP A 52 9.38 -3.80 5.79
N PRO A 53 9.62 -5.12 5.86
CA PRO A 53 9.11 -6.05 4.85
C PRO A 53 7.59 -6.15 4.87
N LEU A 54 6.96 -6.04 6.06
CA LEU A 54 5.49 -5.98 6.17
C LEU A 54 4.95 -4.76 5.38
N SER A 55 5.61 -3.62 5.53
CA SER A 55 5.26 -2.38 4.86
C SER A 55 5.32 -2.50 3.34
N ILE A 56 6.44 -3.03 2.83
CA ILE A 56 6.62 -3.30 1.40
C ILE A 56 5.56 -4.30 0.90
N GLY A 57 5.26 -5.34 1.68
CA GLY A 57 4.24 -6.33 1.36
C GLY A 57 2.84 -5.75 1.23
N VAL A 58 2.45 -4.84 2.14
CA VAL A 58 1.15 -4.15 2.06
C VAL A 58 1.06 -3.29 0.81
N ILE A 59 2.09 -2.50 0.51
CA ILE A 59 2.14 -1.65 -0.70
C ILE A 59 2.07 -2.51 -1.96
N TYR A 60 2.86 -3.59 -2.01
CA TYR A 60 2.87 -4.52 -3.13
C TYR A 60 1.49 -5.15 -3.36
N LEU A 61 0.87 -5.64 -2.30
CA LEU A 61 -0.47 -6.23 -2.38
C LEU A 61 -1.49 -5.21 -2.86
N PHE A 62 -1.47 -3.99 -2.33
CA PHE A 62 -2.38 -2.92 -2.75
C PHE A 62 -2.17 -2.52 -4.21
N SER A 63 -0.92 -2.29 -4.61
CA SER A 63 -0.56 -1.94 -5.99
C SER A 63 -1.04 -3.01 -6.97
N HIS A 64 -0.90 -4.29 -6.62
CA HIS A 64 -1.36 -5.39 -7.45
C HIS A 64 -2.90 -5.48 -7.53
N ARG A 65 -3.61 -5.11 -6.45
CA ARG A 65 -5.08 -5.12 -6.44
C ARG A 65 -5.67 -4.00 -7.29
N LEU A 66 -5.07 -2.81 -7.30
CA LEU A 66 -5.56 -1.69 -8.11
C LEU A 66 -5.34 -1.90 -9.62
N GLU A 67 -4.28 -2.60 -10.01
CA GLU A 67 -4.06 -2.98 -11.41
C GLU A 67 -5.21 -3.87 -11.93
N ASN A 68 -5.67 -4.83 -11.11
CA ASN A 68 -6.74 -5.75 -11.51
C ASN A 68 -8.12 -5.09 -11.59
N THR A 69 -8.36 -3.96 -10.91
CA THR A 69 -9.62 -3.20 -11.02
C THR A 69 -9.67 -2.33 -12.28
N SER A 70 -8.54 -2.15 -12.97
CA SER A 70 -8.46 -1.41 -14.24
C SER A 70 -8.83 -2.27 -15.47
N ALA A 71 -9.27 -3.52 -15.27
CA ALA A 71 -9.76 -4.36 -16.35
C ALA A 71 -11.02 -3.74 -16.98
N PRO A 72 -11.12 -3.69 -18.31
CA PRO A 72 -11.97 -2.74 -19.00
C PRO A 72 -13.44 -3.16 -18.97
N GLU A 73 -14.26 -2.43 -18.23
CA GLU A 73 -15.71 -2.41 -18.40
C GLU A 73 -16.04 -1.51 -19.61
N GLY A 74 -15.69 -2.01 -20.81
CA GLY A 74 -15.77 -1.24 -22.05
C GLY A 74 -15.79 -2.11 -23.30
N SER A 75 -16.24 -3.36 -23.19
CA SER A 75 -16.73 -4.12 -24.35
C SER A 75 -18.24 -3.97 -24.44
N GLU A 76 -18.74 -2.74 -24.53
CA GLU A 76 -20.08 -2.47 -25.06
C GLU A 76 -19.92 -1.91 -26.47
N ASP A 77 -20.43 -2.70 -27.41
CA ASP A 77 -21.24 -2.23 -28.53
C ASP A 77 -20.59 -1.21 -29.49
N ASP A 78 -19.84 -1.72 -30.48
CA ASP A 78 -19.77 -1.04 -31.78
C ASP A 78 -19.71 -2.08 -32.90
N GLY A 79 -20.77 -2.13 -33.73
CA GLY A 79 -20.84 -3.01 -34.88
C GLY A 79 -22.22 -3.58 -35.23
N ARG A 80 -23.30 -3.19 -34.53
CA ARG A 80 -24.67 -3.29 -35.10
C ARG A 80 -25.01 -1.97 -35.81
N LYS A 81 -24.26 -1.61 -36.85
CA LYS A 81 -24.69 -0.53 -37.75
C LYS A 81 -24.28 -0.72 -39.22
N ASP A 82 -24.29 -1.95 -39.69
CA ASP A 82 -24.21 -2.26 -41.12
C ASP A 82 -25.59 -2.76 -41.57
N ARG A 83 -26.58 -1.87 -41.52
CA ARG A 83 -27.86 -2.05 -42.19
C ARG A 83 -28.00 -0.96 -43.24
N GLN A 84 -27.45 -1.18 -44.42
CA GLN A 84 -27.96 -0.65 -45.68
C GLN A 84 -27.77 -1.70 -46.78
#